data_AF-A0A2S3X8Q8-F1
#
_entry.id   AF-A0A2S3X8Q8-F1
#
_cell.length_a   1.000
_cell.length_b   1.000
_cell.length_c   1.000
_cell.angle_alpha   90.00
_cell.angle_beta   90.00
_cell.angle_gamma   90.00
#
_symmetry.space_group_name_H-M   'P 1'
#
loop_
_entity.id
_entity.type
_entity.pdbx_description
1 polymer ?
#
loop_
_entity_poly.entity_id
_entity_poly.type
_entity_poly.pdbx_seq_one_letter_code
_entity_poly.pdbx_strand_id
1 'polypeptide(L)'
;MTEVYRYKVVKMLSESGNRISYDPHGPYVVMAEAYDQLKAECEALRKDAERYQLIKECPIRTMVVLARKANELDFDLDTECDRVMALIAMTKEAQP
;
A
#
# COMPACT_ATOMS: atom_id res chain seq x y z
N MET A 1 14.50 -4.36 -15.27
CA MET A 1 14.53 -3.67 -13.97
C MET A 1 15.21 -2.33 -14.19
N THR A 2 14.47 -1.23 -14.07
CA THR A 2 15.00 0.14 -14.17
C THR A 2 15.42 0.60 -12.78
N GLU A 3 16.67 0.99 -12.61
CA GLU A 3 17.21 1.48 -11.34
C GLU A 3 16.62 2.86 -11.01
N VAL A 4 16.05 2.99 -9.81
CA VAL A 4 15.51 4.26 -9.29
C VAL A 4 16.51 4.81 -8.27
N TYR A 5 17.10 5.96 -8.57
CA TYR A 5 18.07 6.63 -7.70
C TYR A 5 17.35 7.63 -6.79
N ARG A 6 17.49 7.45 -5.47
CA ARG A 6 16.89 8.33 -4.45
C ARG A 6 17.81 9.52 -4.18
N TYR A 7 17.34 10.74 -4.46
CA TYR A 7 18.08 11.97 -4.21
C TYR A 7 17.42 12.81 -3.10
N LYS A 8 18.24 13.36 -2.20
CA LYS A 8 17.82 14.35 -1.20
C LYS A 8 18.36 15.72 -1.61
N VAL A 9 17.49 16.67 -1.91
CA VAL A 9 17.89 18.04 -2.25
C VAL A 9 18.36 18.75 -0.97
N VAL A 10 19.64 19.10 -0.91
CA VAL A 10 20.22 19.91 0.18
C VAL A 10 20.40 21.33 -0.32
N LYS A 11 19.84 22.32 0.39
CA LYS A 11 20.04 23.75 0.08
C LYS A 11 21.44 24.16 0.53
N MET A 12 22.34 24.40 -0.41
CA MET A 12 23.63 25.05 -0.14
C MET A 12 23.45 26.57 -0.27
N LEU A 13 23.64 27.29 0.83
CA LEU A 13 23.75 28.75 0.84
C LEU A 13 25.24 29.09 0.67
N SER A 14 25.62 29.83 -0.38
CA SER A 14 26.98 30.39 -0.45
C SER A 14 27.13 31.50 0.58
N GLU A 15 28.34 31.73 1.11
CA GLU A 15 28.63 32.85 2.03
C GLU A 15 28.25 34.22 1.44
N SER A 16 28.14 34.32 0.11
CA SER A 16 27.70 35.50 -0.66
C SER A 16 26.18 35.57 -0.92
N GLY A 17 25.37 34.69 -0.33
CA GLY A 17 23.91 34.74 -0.41
C GLY A 17 23.31 34.37 -1.77
N ASN A 18 24.10 33.85 -2.71
CA ASN A 18 23.58 33.48 -4.02
C ASN A 18 22.94 32.09 -3.97
N ARG A 19 21.64 32.04 -4.23
CA ARG A 19 20.83 30.82 -4.25
C ARG A 19 21.30 29.91 -5.38
N ILE A 20 21.99 28.82 -5.05
CA ILE A 20 22.30 27.77 -6.01
C ILE A 20 21.10 26.82 -6.03
N SER A 21 20.17 27.02 -6.97
CA SER A 21 19.10 26.04 -7.24
C SER A 21 19.62 24.98 -8.20
N TYR A 22 19.55 23.71 -7.79
CA TYR A 22 19.76 22.57 -8.68
C TYR A 22 18.40 21.98 -9.01
N ASP A 23 18.01 22.03 -10.27
CA ASP A 23 16.83 21.34 -10.78
C ASP A 23 17.32 20.04 -11.45
N PRO A 24 17.14 18.88 -10.79
CA PRO A 24 17.64 17.63 -11.33
C PRO A 24 16.79 17.21 -12.53
N HIS A 25 17.24 17.60 -13.73
CA HIS A 25 16.58 17.25 -14.98
C HIS A 25 17.10 15.91 -15.51
N GLY A 26 16.24 14.89 -15.43
CA GLY A 26 16.43 13.61 -16.12
C GLY A 26 15.11 12.83 -16.13
N PRO A 27 14.85 11.97 -17.13
CA PRO A 27 13.55 11.31 -17.34
C PRO A 27 13.12 10.38 -16.19
N TYR A 28 14.01 10.05 -15.25
CA TYR A 28 13.78 9.13 -14.14
C TYR A 28 14.03 9.74 -12.76
N VAL A 29 14.17 11.08 -12.67
CA VAL A 29 14.37 11.73 -11.37
C VAL A 29 13.03 12.00 -10.72
N VAL A 30 12.61 11.09 -9.83
CA VAL A 30 11.46 11.28 -8.96
C VAL A 30 11.96 11.80 -7.62
N MET A 31 11.36 12.89 -7.12
CA MET A 31 11.63 13.36 -5.76
C MET A 31 11.35 12.22 -4.77
N ALA A 32 12.21 12.03 -3.78
CA ALA A 32 12.04 10.95 -2.80
C ALA A 32 10.64 10.95 -2.16
N GLU A 33 10.09 12.14 -1.87
CA GLU A 33 8.74 12.32 -1.35
C GLU A 33 7.65 11.81 -2.32
N ALA A 34 7.75 12.14 -3.61
CA ALA A 34 6.81 11.64 -4.62
C ALA A 34 6.91 10.12 -4.81
N TYR A 35 8.12 9.56 -4.68
CA TYR A 35 8.31 8.11 -4.72
C TYR A 35 7.70 7.43 -3.49
N ASP A 36 7.92 7.98 -2.30
CA ASP A 36 7.39 7.40 -1.06
C ASP A 36 5.85 7.50 -1.00
N GLN A 37 5.27 8.60 -1.51
CA GLN A 37 3.82 8.73 -1.71
C GLN A 37 3.29 7.68 -2.68
N LEU A 38 3.88 7.55 -3.88
CA LEU A 38 3.47 6.56 -4.86
C LEU A 38 3.59 5.13 -4.34
N LYS A 39 4.65 4.85 -3.56
CA LYS A 39 4.82 3.54 -2.93
C LYS A 39 3.72 3.26 -1.90
N ALA A 40 3.37 4.24 -1.07
CA ALA A 40 2.28 4.09 -0.10
C ALA A 40 0.92 3.86 -0.79
N GLU A 41 0.64 4.58 -1.87
CA GLU A 41 -0.57 4.38 -2.68
C GLU A 41 -0.61 2.98 -3.32
N CYS A 42 0.51 2.53 -3.88
CA CYS A 42 0.64 1.19 -4.45
C CYS A 42 0.43 0.09 -3.39
N GLU A 43 0.95 0.28 -2.18
CA GLU A 43 0.75 -0.66 -1.07
C GLU A 43 -0.71 -0.71 -0.60
N ALA A 44 -1.39 0.45 -0.53
CA ALA A 44 -2.82 0.53 -0.21
C ALA A 44 -3.66 -0.18 -1.28
N LEU A 45 -3.45 0.16 -2.57
CA LEU A 45 -4.16 -0.47 -3.70
C LEU A 45 -3.95 -1.98 -3.75
N ARG A 46 -2.76 -2.47 -3.41
CA ARG A 46 -2.49 -3.91 -3.36
C ARG A 46 -3.32 -4.60 -2.28
N LYS A 47 -3.44 -4.00 -1.09
CA LYS A 47 -4.27 -4.55 0.00
C LYS A 47 -5.74 -4.60 -0.40
N ASP A 48 -6.25 -3.55 -1.03
CA ASP A 48 -7.64 -3.52 -1.48
C ASP A 48 -7.90 -4.55 -2.59
N ALA A 49 -6.95 -4.76 -3.50
CA ALA A 49 -7.02 -5.81 -4.50
C ALA A 49 -7.04 -7.22 -3.88
N GLU A 50 -6.22 -7.47 -2.85
CA GLU A 50 -6.22 -8.74 -2.11
C GLU A 50 -7.55 -8.99 -1.40
N ARG A 51 -8.13 -7.97 -0.75
CA ARG A 51 -9.47 -8.05 -0.14
C ARG A 51 -10.57 -8.31 -1.17
N TYR A 52 -10.51 -7.67 -2.33
CA TYR A 52 -11.46 -7.93 -3.40
C TYR A 52 -11.34 -9.35 -3.95
N GLN A 53 -10.10 -9.86 -4.09
CA GLN A 53 -9.85 -11.23 -4.49
C GLN A 53 -10.40 -12.22 -3.46
N LEU A 54 -10.25 -11.93 -2.16
CA LEU A 54 -10.88 -12.71 -1.10
C LEU A 54 -12.39 -12.79 -1.31
N ILE A 55 -13.08 -11.68 -1.61
CA ILE A 55 -14.53 -11.69 -1.83
C ILE A 55 -14.91 -12.56 -3.04
N LYS A 56 -14.15 -12.47 -4.14
CA LYS A 56 -14.39 -13.26 -5.36
C LYS A 56 -14.17 -14.76 -5.15
N GLU A 57 -13.13 -15.13 -4.44
CA GLU A 57 -12.71 -16.53 -4.26
C GLU A 57 -13.24 -17.14 -2.96
N CYS A 58 -13.90 -16.35 -2.11
CA CYS A 58 -14.40 -16.81 -0.82
C CYS A 58 -15.43 -17.93 -1.00
N PRO A 59 -15.30 -19.04 -0.26
CA PRO A 59 -16.37 -20.02 -0.18
C PRO A 59 -17.69 -19.36 0.27
N ILE A 60 -18.80 -19.78 -0.32
CA ILE A 60 -20.16 -19.25 -0.02
C ILE A 60 -20.43 -19.21 1.50
N ARG A 61 -19.96 -20.22 2.24
CA ARG A 61 -20.10 -20.29 3.69
C ARG A 61 -19.45 -19.10 4.42
N THR A 62 -18.29 -18.64 3.96
CA THR A 62 -17.58 -17.49 4.54
C THR A 62 -18.29 -16.18 4.19
N MET A 63 -18.77 -16.05 2.95
CA MET A 63 -19.59 -14.92 2.51
C MET A 63 -20.87 -14.75 3.35
N VAL A 64 -21.54 -15.86 3.70
CA VAL A 64 -22.74 -15.84 4.55
C VAL A 64 -22.43 -15.35 5.97
N VAL A 65 -21.27 -15.72 6.52
CA VAL A 65 -20.83 -15.25 7.85
C VAL A 65 -20.58 -13.74 7.83
N LEU A 66 -19.85 -13.25 6.81
CA LEU A 66 -19.61 -11.82 6.63
C LEU A 66 -20.91 -11.03 6.46
N ALA A 67 -21.84 -11.53 5.63
CA ALA A 67 -23.13 -10.88 5.40
C ALA A 67 -24.02 -10.81 6.66
N ARG A 68 -23.94 -11.80 7.56
CA ARG A 68 -24.64 -11.74 8.85
C ARG A 68 -24.07 -10.63 9.73
N LYS A 69 -22.75 -10.57 9.81
CA LYS A 69 -21.99 -9.59 10.58
C LYS A 69 -22.14 -8.17 10.05
N ALA A 70 -22.40 -8.01 8.75
CA ALA A 70 -22.64 -6.71 8.11
C ALA A 70 -23.85 -5.94 8.65
N ASN A 71 -24.73 -6.57 9.43
CA ASN A 71 -25.85 -5.89 10.09
C ASN A 71 -25.48 -5.35 11.50
N GLU A 72 -24.26 -5.57 11.97
CA GLU A 72 -23.77 -5.04 13.24
C GLU A 72 -23.39 -3.56 13.08
N LEU A 73 -23.67 -2.76 14.12
CA LEU A 73 -23.48 -1.30 14.08
C LEU A 73 -22.01 -0.89 13.88
N ASP A 74 -21.08 -1.71 14.37
CA ASP A 74 -19.63 -1.47 14.33
C ASP A 74 -18.93 -2.32 13.25
N PHE A 75 -19.67 -2.78 12.24
CA PHE A 75 -19.10 -3.60 11.18
C PHE A 75 -18.18 -2.79 10.26
N ASP A 76 -16.91 -3.19 10.21
CA ASP A 76 -15.93 -2.71 9.25
C ASP A 76 -15.51 -3.85 8.31
N LEU A 77 -15.92 -3.74 7.05
CA LEU A 77 -15.64 -4.74 6.02
C LEU A 77 -14.13 -4.96 5.82
N ASP A 78 -13.33 -3.90 5.88
CA ASP A 78 -11.89 -4.00 5.65
C ASP A 78 -11.21 -4.78 6.78
N THR A 79 -11.51 -4.42 8.04
CA THR A 79 -11.02 -5.13 9.21
C THR A 79 -11.46 -6.60 9.24
N GLU A 80 -12.70 -6.89 8.85
CA GLU A 80 -13.20 -8.26 8.79
C GLU A 80 -12.55 -9.07 7.66
N CYS A 81 -12.32 -8.47 6.48
CA CYS A 81 -11.59 -9.11 5.39
C CYS A 81 -10.15 -9.43 5.81
N ASP A 82 -9.45 -8.48 6.43
CA ASP A 82 -8.09 -8.69 6.93
C ASP A 82 -8.03 -9.85 7.94
N ARG A 83 -9.01 -9.95 8.84
CA ARG A 83 -9.12 -11.06 9.79
C ARG A 83 -9.34 -12.41 9.10
N VAL A 84 -10.22 -12.45 8.10
CA VAL A 84 -10.51 -13.69 7.34
C VAL A 84 -9.28 -14.10 6.53
N MET A 85 -8.58 -13.17 5.89
CA MET A 85 -7.33 -13.47 5.18
C MET A 85 -6.27 -14.06 6.12
N ALA A 86 -6.11 -13.50 7.33
CA ALA A 86 -5.19 -14.03 8.33
C ALA A 86 -5.55 -15.46 8.75
N LEU A 87 -6.84 -15.75 8.98
CA LEU A 87 -7.31 -17.10 9.29
C LEU A 87 -7.04 -18.11 8.15
N ILE A 88 -7.24 -17.69 6.90
CA ILE A 88 -6.95 -18.54 5.73
C ILE A 88 -5.45 -18.80 5.58
N ALA A 89 -4.60 -17.82 5.86
CA ALA A 89 -3.15 -18.00 5.84
C ALA A 89 -2.72 -19.04 6.89
N MET A 90 -3.23 -18.93 8.12
CA MET A 90 -2.95 -19.87 9.20
C MET A 90 -3.42 -21.30 8.91
N THR A 91 -4.56 -21.48 8.23
CA THR A 91 -5.05 -22.82 7.87
C THR A 91 -4.27 -23.45 6.71
N LYS A 92 -3.79 -22.63 5.77
CA LYS A 92 -2.90 -23.09 4.68
C LYS A 92 -1.54 -23.53 5.22
N GLU A 93 -0.96 -22.82 6.19
CA GLU A 93 0.31 -23.19 6.84
C GLU A 93 0.19 -24.44 7.73
N ALA A 94 -1.02 -24.78 8.18
CA ALA A 94 -1.28 -25.97 8.98
C ALA A 94 -1.52 -27.25 8.15
N GLN A 95 -1.53 -27.16 6.81
CA GLN A 95 -1.57 -28.33 5.93
C GLN A 95 -0.15 -28.73 5.51
N PRO A 96 0.29 -29.98 5.78
CA PRO A 96 1.66 -30.44 5.51
C PRO A 96 1.98 -30.56 4.02
#